data_AF-A0A7H8MLW2-F1
#
_entry.id   AF-A0A7H8MLW2-F1
#
_cell.length_a   1.000
_cell.length_b   1.000
_cell.length_c   1.000
_cell.angle_alpha   90.00
_cell.angle_beta   90.00
_cell.angle_gamma   90.00
#
_symmetry.space_group_name_H-M   'P 1'
#
loop_
_entity.id
_entity.type
_entity.pdbx_description
1 polymer ?
#
loop_
_entity_poly.entity_id
_entity_poly.type
_entity_poly.pdbx_seq_one_letter_code
_entity_poly.pdbx_strand_id
1 'polypeptide(L)'
;MSVDSHRARLTRLKAEEARIRKERSRYEAAAARSRTSAADWNRRAGRASSATSQERHTRSANKLEGEAAEFDRKAADSAARLASNARRQQRAEADLRRAEGKSLSARDLADRRRRELEKRHAREIARISKPVVRYVHEIRHVPAPQAEKLRVLYLTANPTVLAEIEDGDEFYVTRIRVDKEVRDVRAEIASALHRDRVDIDHWPAATPTDLLNGLNEKRPHVVHFSGHGGDGEIQFDDGTLEDPQSVPVDFEQLALALGSTTTPPLVVVLNACDTLNGAEPLLATVPIVIATTGEISGLASHLFATCFYRAVASGQSVRAAIDQAVFAIDTLAGGKGDVIATLTREGVDLDALILVELTEGEDPG
;
A
#
# COMPACT_ATOMS: atom_id res chain seq x y z
N MET A 1 -29.48 -47.92 -22.64
CA MET A 1 -30.01 -48.78 -21.55
C MET A 1 -29.34 -48.37 -20.25
N SER A 2 -30.08 -48.24 -19.14
CA SER A 2 -29.50 -47.92 -17.82
C SER A 2 -28.64 -49.09 -17.29
N VAL A 3 -27.66 -48.78 -16.42
CA VAL A 3 -26.88 -49.79 -15.66
C VAL A 3 -27.81 -50.81 -14.99
N ASP A 4 -28.95 -50.36 -14.46
CA ASP A 4 -29.93 -51.23 -13.79
C ASP A 4 -30.58 -52.23 -14.75
N SER A 5 -30.77 -51.83 -16.01
CA SER A 5 -31.30 -52.71 -17.06
C SER A 5 -30.30 -53.82 -17.41
N HIS A 6 -29.00 -53.51 -17.42
CA HIS A 6 -27.94 -54.51 -17.62
C HIS A 6 -27.82 -55.47 -16.43
N ARG A 7 -27.92 -54.96 -15.19
CA ARG A 7 -27.95 -55.79 -13.97
C ARG A 7 -29.14 -56.74 -13.96
N ALA A 8 -30.34 -56.24 -14.24
CA ALA A 8 -31.56 -57.06 -14.31
C ALA A 8 -31.45 -58.18 -15.36
N ARG A 9 -30.86 -57.89 -16.54
CA ARG A 9 -30.61 -58.89 -17.58
C ARG A 9 -29.66 -59.99 -17.12
N LEU A 10 -28.57 -59.64 -16.42
CA LEU A 10 -27.62 -60.62 -15.90
C LEU A 10 -28.26 -61.50 -14.83
N THR A 11 -29.04 -60.92 -13.91
CA THR A 11 -29.79 -61.66 -12.88
C THR A 11 -30.73 -62.68 -13.52
N ARG A 12 -31.46 -62.29 -14.58
CA ARG A 12 -32.35 -63.20 -15.31
C ARG A 12 -31.59 -64.36 -15.95
N LEU A 13 -30.42 -64.11 -16.54
CA LEU A 13 -29.58 -65.15 -17.14
C LEU A 13 -29.01 -66.12 -16.10
N LYS A 14 -28.60 -65.63 -14.92
CA LYS A 14 -28.15 -66.48 -13.80
C LYS A 14 -29.28 -67.35 -13.24
N ALA A 15 -30.50 -66.81 -13.16
CA ALA A 15 -31.68 -67.60 -12.78
C ALA A 15 -32.01 -68.68 -13.83
N GLU A 16 -31.89 -68.35 -15.13
CA GLU A 16 -32.07 -69.30 -16.24
C GLU A 16 -31.03 -70.44 -16.17
N GLU A 17 -29.76 -70.12 -15.88
CA GLU A 17 -28.70 -71.12 -15.67
C GLU A 17 -29.02 -72.08 -14.53
N ALA A 18 -29.45 -71.57 -13.37
CA ALA A 18 -29.80 -72.41 -12.23
C ALA A 18 -30.93 -73.41 -12.57
N ARG A 19 -31.91 -72.97 -13.36
CA ARG A 19 -32.99 -73.84 -13.84
C ARG A 19 -32.46 -74.94 -14.77
N ILE A 20 -31.63 -74.60 -15.75
CA ILE A 20 -31.07 -75.56 -16.70
C ILE A 20 -30.15 -76.58 -15.98
N ARG A 21 -29.36 -76.14 -14.99
CA ARG A 21 -28.53 -77.04 -14.16
C ARG A 21 -29.38 -78.05 -13.39
N LYS A 22 -30.51 -77.61 -12.83
CA LYS A 22 -31.46 -78.48 -12.12
C LYS A 22 -32.10 -79.50 -13.07
N GLU A 23 -32.49 -79.08 -14.28
CA GLU A 23 -32.99 -79.98 -15.32
C GLU A 23 -31.95 -81.03 -15.71
N ARG A 24 -30.71 -80.61 -15.98
CA ARG A 24 -29.59 -81.50 -16.30
C ARG A 24 -29.36 -82.55 -15.22
N SER A 25 -29.26 -82.13 -13.95
CA SER A 25 -29.07 -83.04 -12.82
C SER A 25 -30.19 -84.06 -12.69
N ARG A 26 -31.45 -83.67 -12.98
CA ARG A 26 -32.59 -84.61 -13.01
C ARG A 26 -32.45 -85.64 -14.12
N TYR A 27 -32.03 -85.24 -15.32
CA TYR A 27 -31.79 -86.16 -16.43
C TYR A 27 -30.62 -87.10 -16.16
N GLU A 28 -29.51 -86.60 -15.61
CA GLU A 28 -28.35 -87.43 -15.22
C GLU A 28 -28.73 -88.46 -14.14
N ALA A 29 -29.50 -88.04 -13.13
CA ALA A 29 -29.99 -88.96 -12.09
C ALA A 29 -30.98 -90.00 -12.65
N ALA A 30 -31.83 -89.63 -13.61
CA ALA A 30 -32.72 -90.57 -14.29
C ALA A 30 -31.92 -91.59 -15.13
N ALA A 31 -30.95 -91.13 -15.91
CA ALA A 31 -30.05 -91.98 -16.69
C ALA A 31 -29.29 -92.96 -15.78
N ALA A 32 -28.74 -92.47 -14.65
CA ALA A 32 -28.04 -93.31 -13.68
C ALA A 32 -28.95 -94.41 -13.10
N ARG A 33 -30.18 -94.07 -12.69
CA ARG A 33 -31.16 -95.05 -12.20
C ARG A 33 -31.51 -96.11 -13.25
N SER A 34 -31.79 -95.69 -14.48
CA SER A 34 -32.09 -96.61 -15.60
C SER A 34 -30.91 -97.55 -15.87
N ARG A 35 -29.66 -97.06 -15.84
CA ARG A 35 -28.46 -97.90 -15.97
C ARG A 35 -28.28 -98.88 -14.82
N THR A 36 -28.49 -98.45 -13.57
CA THR A 36 -28.40 -99.35 -12.41
C THR A 36 -29.44 -100.47 -12.54
N SER A 37 -30.68 -100.14 -12.87
CA SER A 37 -31.73 -101.14 -13.10
C SER A 37 -31.41 -102.05 -14.30
N ALA A 38 -30.85 -101.52 -15.39
CA ALA A 38 -30.39 -102.32 -16.52
C ALA A 38 -29.29 -103.30 -16.11
N ALA A 39 -28.30 -102.84 -15.33
CA ALA A 39 -27.23 -103.68 -14.79
C ALA A 39 -27.78 -104.80 -13.90
N ASP A 40 -28.80 -104.52 -13.07
CA ASP A 40 -29.46 -105.52 -12.23
C ASP A 40 -30.16 -106.60 -13.07
N TRP A 41 -30.85 -106.19 -14.15
CA TRP A 41 -31.46 -107.13 -15.09
C TRP A 41 -30.42 -107.93 -15.87
N ASN A 42 -29.29 -107.33 -16.27
CA ASN A 42 -28.17 -108.04 -16.87
C ASN A 42 -27.56 -109.07 -15.91
N ARG A 43 -27.42 -108.74 -14.61
CA ARG A 43 -26.98 -109.70 -13.58
C ARG A 43 -27.97 -110.85 -13.39
N ARG A 44 -29.28 -110.59 -13.49
CA ARG A 44 -30.32 -111.64 -13.45
C ARG A 44 -30.29 -112.50 -14.72
N ALA A 45 -30.07 -111.91 -15.89
CA ALA A 45 -29.92 -112.63 -17.15
C ALA A 45 -28.75 -113.63 -17.08
N GLY A 46 -27.59 -113.20 -16.56
CA GLY A 46 -26.41 -114.07 -16.40
C GLY A 46 -26.55 -115.18 -15.36
N ARG A 47 -27.58 -115.15 -14.50
CA ARG A 47 -27.87 -116.17 -13.48
C ARG A 47 -29.06 -117.08 -13.83
N ALA A 48 -29.75 -116.82 -14.93
CA ALA A 48 -30.95 -117.56 -15.31
C ALA A 48 -30.60 -118.96 -15.85
N SER A 49 -31.36 -119.98 -15.46
CA SER A 49 -31.12 -121.38 -15.85
C SER A 49 -31.79 -121.78 -17.17
N SER A 50 -32.64 -120.92 -17.76
CA SER A 50 -33.28 -121.17 -19.06
C SER A 50 -32.97 -120.05 -20.06
N ALA A 51 -32.72 -120.44 -21.32
CA ALA A 51 -32.43 -119.51 -22.42
C ALA A 51 -33.54 -118.48 -22.63
N THR A 52 -34.80 -118.89 -22.47
CA THR A 52 -35.98 -118.01 -22.58
C THR A 52 -36.03 -116.95 -21.47
N SER A 53 -35.63 -117.28 -20.24
CA SER A 53 -35.55 -116.31 -19.15
C SER A 53 -34.37 -115.35 -19.34
N GLN A 54 -33.24 -115.86 -19.84
CA GLN A 54 -32.07 -115.05 -20.18
C GLN A 54 -32.42 -113.98 -21.22
N GLU A 55 -33.01 -114.36 -22.36
CA GLU A 55 -33.43 -113.41 -23.40
C GLU A 55 -34.46 -112.38 -22.90
N ARG A 56 -35.40 -112.79 -22.04
CA ARG A 56 -36.38 -111.86 -21.47
C ARG A 56 -35.70 -110.81 -20.60
N HIS A 57 -34.77 -111.23 -19.74
CA HIS A 57 -34.02 -110.31 -18.88
C HIS A 57 -33.09 -109.39 -19.68
N THR A 58 -32.41 -109.90 -20.72
CA THR A 58 -31.58 -109.09 -21.63
C THR A 58 -32.42 -108.07 -22.40
N ARG A 59 -33.61 -108.43 -22.90
CA ARG A 59 -34.52 -107.46 -23.54
C ARG A 59 -34.96 -106.35 -22.58
N SER A 60 -35.27 -106.68 -21.34
CA SER A 60 -35.58 -105.68 -20.31
C SER A 60 -34.39 -104.77 -20.01
N ALA A 61 -33.18 -105.30 -19.96
CA ALA A 61 -31.96 -104.52 -19.78
C ALA A 61 -31.72 -103.57 -20.97
N ASN A 62 -31.79 -104.05 -22.21
CA ASN A 62 -31.60 -103.24 -23.41
C ASN A 62 -32.63 -102.10 -23.52
N LYS A 63 -33.89 -102.35 -23.10
CA LYS A 63 -34.91 -101.28 -23.05
C LYS A 63 -34.50 -100.17 -22.08
N LEU A 64 -34.06 -100.53 -20.88
CA LEU A 64 -33.61 -99.58 -19.86
C LEU A 64 -32.31 -98.85 -20.26
N GLU A 65 -31.42 -99.52 -21.01
CA GLU A 65 -30.25 -98.87 -21.62
C GLU A 65 -30.66 -97.86 -22.70
N GLY A 66 -31.67 -98.18 -23.52
CA GLY A 66 -32.26 -97.24 -24.47
C GLY A 66 -32.87 -96.01 -23.78
N GLU A 67 -33.61 -96.21 -22.67
CA GLU A 67 -34.13 -95.12 -21.84
C GLU A 67 -33.01 -94.27 -21.21
N ALA A 68 -31.92 -94.90 -20.75
CA ALA A 68 -30.75 -94.19 -20.25
C ALA A 68 -30.11 -93.31 -21.33
N ALA A 69 -29.96 -93.83 -22.55
CA ALA A 69 -29.41 -93.09 -23.69
C ALA A 69 -30.29 -91.90 -24.12
N GLU A 70 -31.62 -91.99 -23.95
CA GLU A 70 -32.50 -90.84 -24.15
C GLU A 70 -32.33 -89.76 -23.08
N PHE A 71 -32.18 -90.15 -21.81
CA PHE A 71 -31.90 -89.20 -20.74
C PHE A 71 -30.52 -88.55 -20.90
N ASP A 72 -29.51 -89.28 -21.38
CA ASP A 72 -28.20 -88.70 -21.71
C ASP A 72 -28.30 -87.67 -22.83
N ARG A 73 -29.07 -87.95 -23.89
CA ARG A 73 -29.32 -86.97 -24.97
C ARG A 73 -29.95 -85.69 -24.42
N LYS A 74 -30.91 -85.80 -23.51
CA LYS A 74 -31.55 -84.64 -22.83
C LYS A 74 -30.58 -83.90 -21.88
N ALA A 75 -29.69 -84.63 -21.22
CA ALA A 75 -28.63 -84.04 -20.39
C ALA A 75 -27.59 -83.29 -21.25
N ALA A 76 -27.22 -83.85 -22.40
CA ALA A 76 -26.32 -83.23 -23.37
C ALA A 76 -26.92 -81.96 -24.00
N ASP A 77 -28.19 -81.98 -24.37
CA ASP A 77 -28.88 -80.77 -24.85
C ASP A 77 -28.97 -79.69 -23.76
N SER A 78 -29.29 -80.06 -22.52
CA SER A 78 -29.21 -79.15 -21.37
C SER A 78 -27.80 -78.57 -21.19
N ALA A 79 -26.75 -79.37 -21.42
CA ALA A 79 -25.37 -78.90 -21.37
C ALA A 79 -25.04 -77.89 -22.49
N ALA A 80 -25.54 -78.10 -23.71
CA ALA A 80 -25.40 -77.14 -24.81
C ALA A 80 -26.11 -75.81 -24.50
N ARG A 81 -27.30 -75.86 -23.90
CA ARG A 81 -28.02 -74.67 -23.43
C ARG A 81 -27.27 -73.92 -22.33
N LEU A 82 -26.61 -74.62 -21.41
CA LEU A 82 -25.73 -74.00 -20.41
C LEU A 82 -24.57 -73.27 -21.07
N ALA A 83 -23.91 -73.88 -22.06
CA ALA A 83 -22.82 -73.24 -22.79
C ALA A 83 -23.28 -71.97 -23.53
N SER A 84 -24.47 -72.01 -24.15
CA SER A 84 -25.07 -70.83 -24.79
C SER A 84 -25.43 -69.74 -23.77
N ASN A 85 -26.01 -70.11 -22.62
CA ASN A 85 -26.31 -69.19 -21.54
C ASN A 85 -25.04 -68.54 -20.97
N ALA A 86 -23.96 -69.31 -20.77
CA ALA A 86 -22.67 -68.79 -20.32
C ALA A 86 -22.11 -67.73 -21.29
N ARG A 87 -22.18 -67.96 -22.61
CA ARG A 87 -21.80 -66.94 -23.61
C ARG A 87 -22.67 -65.67 -23.51
N ARG A 88 -23.98 -65.82 -23.27
CA ARG A 88 -24.91 -64.70 -23.07
C ARG A 88 -24.61 -63.93 -21.78
N GLN A 89 -24.25 -64.62 -20.70
CA GLN A 89 -23.83 -64.01 -19.43
C GLN A 89 -22.53 -63.23 -19.62
N GLN A 90 -21.51 -63.82 -20.25
CA GLN A 90 -20.23 -63.15 -20.50
C GLN A 90 -20.41 -61.85 -21.30
N ARG A 91 -21.27 -61.87 -22.33
CA ARG A 91 -21.61 -60.65 -23.09
C ARG A 91 -22.35 -59.62 -22.21
N ALA A 92 -23.33 -60.06 -21.42
CA ALA A 92 -24.08 -59.17 -20.54
C ALA A 92 -23.20 -58.55 -19.44
N GLU A 93 -22.23 -59.30 -18.90
CA GLU A 93 -21.23 -58.81 -17.94
C GLU A 93 -20.28 -57.80 -18.58
N ALA A 94 -19.80 -58.06 -19.80
CA ALA A 94 -18.97 -57.11 -20.53
C ALA A 94 -19.72 -55.79 -20.81
N ASP A 95 -20.99 -55.88 -21.19
CA ASP A 95 -21.84 -54.70 -21.41
C ASP A 95 -22.09 -53.93 -20.11
N LEU A 96 -22.35 -54.64 -19.01
CA LEU A 96 -22.52 -54.02 -17.69
C LEU A 96 -21.26 -53.27 -17.25
N ARG A 97 -20.08 -53.91 -17.36
CA ARG A 97 -18.78 -53.27 -17.04
C ARG A 97 -18.54 -52.02 -17.88
N ARG A 98 -18.86 -52.06 -19.18
CA ARG A 98 -18.76 -50.89 -20.06
C ARG A 98 -19.73 -49.78 -19.66
N ALA A 99 -20.97 -50.11 -19.30
CA ALA A 99 -21.98 -49.15 -18.87
C ALA A 99 -21.60 -48.50 -17.52
N GLU A 100 -21.13 -49.31 -16.55
CA GLU A 100 -20.62 -48.83 -15.26
C GLU A 100 -19.40 -47.94 -15.43
N GLY A 101 -18.43 -48.34 -16.27
CA GLY A 101 -17.25 -47.53 -16.60
C GLY A 101 -17.60 -46.19 -17.26
N LYS A 102 -18.56 -46.18 -18.19
CA LYS A 102 -19.06 -44.93 -18.80
C LYS A 102 -19.77 -44.04 -17.78
N SER A 103 -20.59 -44.61 -16.89
CA SER A 103 -21.29 -43.85 -15.85
C SER A 103 -20.32 -43.28 -14.81
N LEU A 104 -19.28 -44.02 -14.44
CA LEU A 104 -18.23 -43.56 -13.53
C LEU A 104 -17.40 -42.45 -14.18
N SER A 105 -16.94 -42.65 -15.41
CA SER A 105 -16.19 -41.63 -16.14
C SER A 105 -17.00 -40.35 -16.38
N ALA A 106 -18.31 -40.47 -16.67
CA ALA A 106 -19.19 -39.31 -16.79
C ALA A 106 -19.36 -38.57 -15.46
N ARG A 107 -19.49 -39.29 -14.34
CA ARG A 107 -19.53 -38.70 -12.98
C ARG A 107 -18.21 -38.02 -12.63
N ASP A 108 -17.08 -38.67 -12.89
CA ASP A 108 -15.75 -38.10 -12.64
C ASP A 108 -15.51 -36.84 -13.49
N LEU A 109 -15.92 -36.85 -14.75
CA LEU A 109 -15.82 -35.67 -15.61
C LEU A 109 -16.73 -34.53 -15.14
N ALA A 110 -17.96 -34.85 -14.71
CA ALA A 110 -18.88 -33.87 -14.15
C ALA A 110 -18.37 -33.28 -12.83
N ASP A 111 -17.81 -34.11 -11.95
CA ASP A 111 -17.19 -33.68 -10.69
C ASP A 111 -15.92 -32.87 -10.94
N ARG A 112 -15.09 -33.23 -11.94
CA ARG A 112 -13.94 -32.42 -12.35
C ARG A 112 -14.37 -31.05 -12.87
N ARG A 113 -15.38 -31.00 -13.77
CA ARG A 113 -15.94 -29.74 -14.26
C ARG A 113 -16.53 -28.90 -13.15
N ARG A 114 -17.27 -29.51 -12.20
CA ARG A 114 -17.82 -28.81 -11.04
C ARG A 114 -16.71 -28.21 -10.18
N ARG A 115 -15.66 -28.99 -9.87
CA ARG A 115 -14.49 -28.51 -9.11
C ARG A 115 -13.72 -27.42 -9.87
N GLU A 116 -13.63 -27.48 -11.18
CA GLU A 116 -13.01 -26.43 -11.99
C GLU A 116 -13.83 -25.14 -11.98
N LEU A 117 -15.16 -25.24 -12.08
CA LEU A 117 -16.07 -24.10 -11.95
C LEU A 117 -16.01 -23.50 -10.54
N GLU A 118 -16.02 -24.33 -9.49
CA GLU A 118 -15.84 -23.89 -8.09
C GLU A 118 -14.48 -23.23 -7.90
N LYS A 119 -13.39 -23.81 -8.44
CA LYS A 119 -12.04 -23.19 -8.40
C LYS A 119 -12.01 -21.87 -9.16
N ARG A 120 -12.67 -21.77 -10.32
CA ARG A 120 -12.75 -20.54 -11.11
C ARG A 120 -13.55 -19.48 -10.37
N HIS A 121 -14.71 -19.84 -9.84
CA HIS A 121 -15.56 -18.95 -9.05
C HIS A 121 -14.87 -18.51 -7.77
N ALA A 122 -14.18 -19.41 -7.06
CA ALA A 122 -13.36 -19.06 -5.90
C ALA A 122 -12.20 -18.13 -6.28
N ARG A 123 -11.56 -18.31 -7.45
CA ARG A 123 -10.54 -17.38 -7.97
C ARG A 123 -11.13 -16.02 -8.34
N GLU A 124 -12.33 -16.00 -8.91
CA GLU A 124 -13.03 -14.78 -9.29
C GLU A 124 -13.54 -14.01 -8.07
N ILE A 125 -14.19 -14.69 -7.12
CA ILE A 125 -14.50 -14.15 -5.80
C ILE A 125 -13.23 -13.68 -5.12
N ALA A 126 -12.14 -14.47 -5.09
CA ALA A 126 -10.89 -14.02 -4.50
C ALA A 126 -10.25 -12.82 -5.24
N ARG A 127 -10.53 -12.63 -6.54
CA ARG A 127 -10.08 -11.46 -7.31
C ARG A 127 -10.92 -10.22 -7.00
N ILE A 128 -12.22 -10.40 -6.76
CA ILE A 128 -13.17 -9.31 -6.47
C ILE A 128 -13.15 -8.94 -4.98
N SER A 129 -13.01 -9.94 -4.10
CA SER A 129 -12.98 -9.83 -2.65
C SER A 129 -11.60 -9.53 -2.09
N LYS A 130 -10.53 -9.74 -2.89
CA LYS A 130 -9.32 -8.94 -2.73
C LYS A 130 -9.65 -7.59 -3.33
N PRO A 131 -9.97 -6.55 -2.53
CA PRO A 131 -9.94 -5.23 -3.09
C PRO A 131 -8.58 -5.08 -3.78
N VAL A 132 -8.55 -4.55 -5.01
CA VAL A 132 -7.32 -3.93 -5.50
C VAL A 132 -7.15 -2.65 -4.71
N VAL A 133 -6.97 -2.78 -3.40
CA VAL A 133 -6.04 -1.91 -2.71
C VAL A 133 -4.73 -2.31 -3.36
N ARG A 134 -4.27 -1.50 -4.31
CA ARG A 134 -2.84 -1.34 -4.49
C ARG A 134 -2.31 -0.91 -3.12
N TYR A 135 -2.07 -1.87 -2.24
CA TYR A 135 -0.92 -1.76 -1.37
C TYR A 135 0.22 -1.83 -2.35
N VAL A 136 0.65 -0.65 -2.80
CA VAL A 136 1.99 -0.49 -3.31
C VAL A 136 2.84 -1.17 -2.22
N HIS A 137 3.39 -2.34 -2.53
CA HIS A 137 4.26 -3.10 -1.61
C HIS A 137 5.69 -2.58 -1.70
N GLU A 138 5.93 -1.57 -2.51
CA GLU A 138 6.63 -0.42 -1.98
C GLU A 138 5.62 0.25 -1.07
N ILE A 139 5.71 0.02 0.24
CA ILE A 139 5.58 1.20 1.10
C ILE A 139 6.62 2.14 0.50
N ARG A 140 6.22 2.98 -0.49
CA ARG A 140 6.77 4.31 -0.60
C ARG A 140 6.57 4.74 0.82
N HIS A 141 7.65 4.70 1.61
CA HIS A 141 7.70 5.29 2.92
C HIS A 141 6.92 6.57 2.70
N VAL A 142 5.66 6.63 3.16
CA VAL A 142 4.92 7.88 3.11
C VAL A 142 5.72 8.59 4.17
N PRO A 143 6.66 9.47 3.77
CA PRO A 143 7.56 10.04 4.74
C PRO A 143 6.63 10.68 5.75
N ALA A 144 6.89 10.44 7.04
CA ALA A 144 6.18 11.21 8.05
C ALA A 144 6.25 12.68 7.60
N PRO A 145 5.13 13.42 7.64
CA PRO A 145 5.12 14.82 7.21
C PRO A 145 6.31 15.50 7.85
N GLN A 146 7.27 15.92 7.02
CA GLN A 146 8.49 16.51 7.54
C GLN A 146 8.11 17.81 8.22
N ALA A 147 8.66 18.05 9.41
CA ALA A 147 8.51 19.33 10.10
C ALA A 147 8.81 20.45 9.10
N GLU A 148 7.86 21.37 8.97
CA GLU A 148 7.89 22.46 8.00
C GLU A 148 9.17 23.28 8.21
N LYS A 149 9.88 23.59 7.13
CA LYS A 149 11.07 24.44 7.22
C LYS A 149 10.67 25.84 7.68
N LEU A 150 11.49 26.45 8.53
CA LEU A 150 11.41 27.87 8.80
C LEU A 150 11.66 28.62 7.49
N ARG A 151 10.73 29.50 7.10
CA ARG A 151 10.80 30.26 5.85
C ARG A 151 11.02 31.70 6.22
N VAL A 152 12.11 32.26 5.74
CA VAL A 152 12.51 33.63 5.99
C VAL A 152 12.44 34.37 4.65
N LEU A 153 11.51 35.32 4.55
CA LEU A 153 11.53 36.29 3.47
C LEU A 153 12.50 37.40 3.88
N TYR A 154 13.64 37.47 3.21
CA TYR A 154 14.72 38.39 3.53
C TYR A 154 14.75 39.50 2.48
N LEU A 155 14.16 40.63 2.82
CA LEU A 155 14.06 41.82 1.98
C LEU A 155 15.25 42.73 2.28
N THR A 156 15.98 43.11 1.25
CA THR A 156 17.05 44.10 1.38
C THR A 156 16.81 45.27 0.46
N ALA A 157 16.80 46.49 1.01
CA ALA A 157 16.67 47.73 0.25
C ALA A 157 17.84 48.66 0.61
N ASN A 158 18.53 49.16 -0.41
CA ASN A 158 19.63 50.11 -0.24
C ASN A 158 19.53 51.19 -1.34
N PRO A 159 18.39 51.92 -1.41
CA PRO A 159 18.22 53.00 -2.36
C PRO A 159 19.22 54.12 -2.09
N THR A 160 19.37 55.02 -3.06
CA THR A 160 20.13 56.27 -2.84
C THR A 160 19.33 57.13 -1.87
N VAL A 161 19.88 57.39 -0.69
CA VAL A 161 19.30 58.34 0.27
C VAL A 161 20.20 59.56 0.31
N LEU A 162 19.64 60.72 -0.03
CA LEU A 162 20.31 62.01 0.14
C LEU A 162 20.20 62.40 1.62
N ALA A 163 21.35 62.58 2.28
CA ALA A 163 21.40 63.16 3.62
C ALA A 163 21.92 64.59 3.52
N GLU A 164 21.09 65.57 3.88
CA GLU A 164 21.51 66.97 3.98
C GLU A 164 22.35 67.17 5.25
N ILE A 165 23.43 67.96 5.16
CA ILE A 165 24.18 68.48 6.30
C ILE A 165 23.93 69.99 6.37
N GLU A 166 23.88 70.57 7.57
CA GLU A 166 23.67 72.01 7.85
C GLU A 166 24.61 72.97 7.08
N ASP A 167 25.70 72.50 6.46
CA ASP A 167 26.72 73.32 5.78
C ASP A 167 26.70 73.31 4.23
N GLY A 168 25.69 72.70 3.59
CA GLY A 168 25.39 72.93 2.16
C GLY A 168 26.27 72.21 1.12
N ASP A 169 27.16 71.29 1.54
CA ASP A 169 27.86 70.37 0.64
C ASP A 169 27.17 68.98 0.67
N GLU A 170 26.60 68.57 -0.47
CA GLU A 170 25.93 67.28 -0.67
C GLU A 170 26.97 66.14 -0.70
N PHE A 171 26.87 65.15 0.21
CA PHE A 171 27.81 64.01 0.25
C PHE A 171 27.12 62.64 0.14
N TYR A 172 27.85 61.68 -0.43
CA TYR A 172 27.36 60.35 -0.79
C TYR A 172 26.83 59.51 0.38
N VAL A 173 25.59 59.05 0.18
CA VAL A 173 24.95 57.77 0.55
C VAL A 173 25.80 56.81 1.38
N THR A 174 25.41 56.61 2.65
CA THR A 174 25.84 55.46 3.47
C THR A 174 25.32 54.17 2.83
N ARG A 175 26.04 53.61 1.86
CA ARG A 175 25.66 52.32 1.24
C ARG A 175 25.82 51.20 2.27
N ILE A 176 24.69 50.65 2.71
CA ILE A 176 24.66 49.49 3.60
C ILE A 176 25.08 48.25 2.80
N ARG A 177 26.03 47.47 3.31
CA ARG A 177 26.55 46.26 2.64
C ARG A 177 25.63 45.05 2.86
N VAL A 178 24.35 45.21 2.56
CA VAL A 178 23.30 44.18 2.74
C VAL A 178 23.62 42.86 2.03
N ASP A 179 24.29 42.90 0.86
CA ASP A 179 24.72 41.69 0.16
C ASP A 179 25.72 40.85 0.97
N LYS A 180 26.63 41.52 1.68
CA LYS A 180 27.60 40.84 2.55
C LYS A 180 26.89 40.24 3.76
N GLU A 181 25.93 40.96 4.34
CA GLU A 181 25.10 40.44 5.42
C GLU A 181 24.39 39.17 5.02
N VAL A 182 23.62 39.18 3.92
CA VAL A 182 22.87 37.99 3.47
C VAL A 182 23.82 36.82 3.16
N ARG A 183 24.96 37.08 2.51
CA ARG A 183 25.95 36.04 2.22
C ARG A 183 26.46 35.38 3.50
N ASP A 184 26.79 36.18 4.51
CA ASP A 184 27.36 35.67 5.75
C ASP A 184 26.27 35.03 6.64
N VAL A 185 25.03 35.54 6.64
CA VAL A 185 23.88 34.87 7.28
C VAL A 185 23.68 33.47 6.69
N ARG A 186 23.69 33.33 5.36
CA ARG A 186 23.60 32.02 4.70
C ARG A 186 24.77 31.10 5.10
N ALA A 187 25.98 31.63 5.23
CA ALA A 187 27.14 30.86 5.67
C ALA A 187 27.02 30.38 7.13
N GLU A 188 26.54 31.24 8.03
CA GLU A 188 26.32 30.87 9.43
C GLU A 188 25.22 29.81 9.57
N ILE A 189 24.11 29.94 8.83
CA ILE A 189 23.07 28.90 8.79
C ILE A 189 23.64 27.59 8.25
N ALA A 190 24.42 27.62 7.17
CA ALA A 190 25.03 26.42 6.60
C ALA A 190 25.96 25.68 7.59
N SER A 191 26.52 26.41 8.56
CA SER A 191 27.35 25.84 9.64
C SER A 191 26.57 25.41 10.89
N ALA A 192 25.27 25.76 10.97
CA ALA A 192 24.43 25.50 12.13
C ALA A 192 23.90 24.06 12.17
N LEU A 193 23.41 23.65 13.34
CA LEU A 193 23.00 22.26 13.60
C LEU A 193 21.85 21.80 12.69
N HIS A 194 20.81 22.63 12.53
CA HIS A 194 19.63 22.33 11.70
C HIS A 194 19.61 23.15 10.41
N ARG A 195 20.78 23.32 9.77
CA ARG A 195 20.96 24.08 8.52
C ARG A 195 19.92 23.78 7.43
N ASP A 196 19.46 22.53 7.34
CA ASP A 196 18.54 22.07 6.29
C ASP A 196 17.06 22.42 6.61
N ARG A 197 16.78 22.97 7.80
CA ARG A 197 15.46 23.36 8.29
C ARG A 197 15.15 24.85 8.16
N VAL A 198 16.11 25.66 7.74
CA VAL A 198 15.91 27.10 7.51
C VAL A 198 16.06 27.38 6.01
N ASP A 199 15.07 28.05 5.44
CA ASP A 199 15.07 28.49 4.05
C ASP A 199 15.04 30.03 4.00
N ILE A 200 16.07 30.61 3.39
CA ILE A 200 16.15 32.06 3.15
C ILE A 200 15.84 32.33 1.69
N ASP A 201 14.72 33.01 1.46
CA ASP A 201 14.37 33.63 0.20
C ASP A 201 14.82 35.09 0.23
N HIS A 202 15.96 35.40 -0.40
CA HIS A 202 16.53 36.76 -0.44
C HIS A 202 16.05 37.52 -1.67
N TRP A 203 15.43 38.67 -1.44
CA TRP A 203 14.87 39.56 -2.45
C TRP A 203 15.56 40.93 -2.35
N PRO A 204 16.57 41.20 -3.20
CA PRO A 204 17.31 42.45 -3.20
C PRO A 204 16.56 43.57 -3.94
N ALA A 205 16.96 44.82 -3.72
CA ALA A 205 16.29 46.01 -4.25
C ALA A 205 14.76 45.93 -4.03
N ALA A 206 14.39 45.51 -2.82
CA ALA A 206 13.00 45.19 -2.52
C ALA A 206 12.14 46.44 -2.60
N THR A 207 11.04 46.35 -3.36
CA THR A 207 9.97 47.36 -3.42
C THR A 207 8.83 47.00 -2.45
N PRO A 208 7.89 47.91 -2.15
CA PRO A 208 6.70 47.55 -1.37
C PRO A 208 5.84 46.45 -2.04
N THR A 209 5.86 46.37 -3.37
CA THR A 209 5.16 45.33 -4.13
C THR A 209 5.82 43.96 -3.92
N ASP A 210 7.14 43.94 -3.78
CA ASP A 210 7.91 42.72 -3.50
C ASP A 210 7.57 42.14 -2.13
N LEU A 211 7.31 42.97 -1.11
CA LEU A 211 6.79 42.50 0.18
C LEU A 211 5.45 41.75 -0.02
N LEU A 212 4.50 42.33 -0.75
CA LEU A 212 3.20 41.70 -1.00
C LEU A 212 3.32 40.40 -1.80
N ASN A 213 4.15 40.39 -2.84
CA ASN A 213 4.43 39.20 -3.64
C ASN A 213 5.09 38.12 -2.79
N GLY A 214 6.09 38.47 -1.98
CA GLY A 214 6.78 37.55 -1.09
C GLY A 214 5.85 36.94 -0.04
N LEU A 215 4.94 37.72 0.54
CA LEU A 215 3.91 37.22 1.46
C LEU A 215 3.00 36.17 0.80
N ASN A 216 2.60 36.41 -0.45
CA ASN A 216 1.74 35.50 -1.20
C ASN A 216 2.47 34.23 -1.68
N GLU A 217 3.68 34.39 -2.21
CA GLU A 217 4.44 33.29 -2.82
C GLU A 217 5.11 32.40 -1.78
N LYS A 218 5.68 33.03 -0.74
CA LYS A 218 6.56 32.32 0.20
C LYS A 218 5.85 31.97 1.50
N ARG A 219 4.75 32.65 1.85
CA ARG A 219 4.03 32.48 3.14
C ARG A 219 5.04 32.37 4.30
N PRO A 220 5.87 33.42 4.48
CA PRO A 220 7.02 33.34 5.37
C PRO A 220 6.60 33.26 6.83
N HIS A 221 7.40 32.56 7.63
CA HIS A 221 7.30 32.56 9.08
C HIS A 221 7.98 33.79 9.68
N VAL A 222 9.07 34.24 9.04
CA VAL A 222 9.83 35.43 9.41
C VAL A 222 9.92 36.36 8.21
N VAL A 223 9.60 37.63 8.40
CA VAL A 223 9.95 38.69 7.46
C VAL A 223 11.12 39.46 8.05
N HIS A 224 12.25 39.49 7.34
CA HIS A 224 13.42 40.28 7.71
C HIS A 224 13.58 41.41 6.72
N PHE A 225 13.65 42.63 7.22
CA PHE A 225 14.00 43.81 6.45
C PHE A 225 15.37 44.31 6.89
N SER A 226 16.28 44.52 5.93
CA SER A 226 17.60 45.11 6.15
C SER A 226 17.82 46.26 5.16
N GLY A 227 18.07 47.46 5.69
CA GLY A 227 18.10 48.67 4.89
C GLY A 227 18.07 49.94 5.73
N HIS A 228 17.60 51.03 5.12
CA HIS A 228 17.41 52.30 5.81
C HIS A 228 16.06 52.35 6.52
N GLY A 229 16.03 53.08 7.62
CA GLY A 229 14.84 53.31 8.44
C GLY A 229 15.10 54.44 9.43
N GLY A 230 14.05 54.79 10.16
CA GLY A 230 14.04 55.87 11.15
C GLY A 230 12.70 56.58 11.13
N ASP A 231 12.44 57.43 12.12
CA ASP A 231 11.24 58.29 12.16
C ASP A 231 9.89 57.54 11.98
N GLY A 232 9.82 56.26 12.39
CA GLY A 232 8.59 55.45 12.30
C GLY A 232 8.35 54.79 10.94
N GLU A 233 9.37 54.73 10.07
CA GLU A 233 9.29 54.13 8.74
C GLU A 233 10.53 53.29 8.37
N ILE A 234 10.37 52.46 7.34
CA ILE A 234 11.45 51.78 6.63
C ILE A 234 11.43 52.15 5.14
N GLN A 235 12.59 52.16 4.51
CA GLN A 235 12.74 52.67 3.14
C GLN A 235 12.95 51.55 2.14
N PHE A 236 11.95 51.32 1.29
CA PHE A 236 12.04 50.39 0.17
C PHE A 236 12.66 51.05 -1.07
N ASP A 237 12.99 50.23 -2.06
CA ASP A 237 13.39 50.66 -3.40
C ASP A 237 12.15 51.08 -4.23
N ASP A 238 12.31 52.03 -5.15
CA ASP A 238 11.26 52.43 -6.10
C ASP A 238 11.22 51.57 -7.38
N GLY A 239 12.19 50.67 -7.55
CA GLY A 239 12.30 49.74 -8.66
C GLY A 239 12.83 50.39 -9.95
N THR A 240 13.28 51.65 -9.89
CA THR A 240 13.85 52.34 -11.05
C THR A 240 15.32 51.96 -11.26
N LEU A 241 15.75 51.95 -12.53
CA LEU A 241 17.14 51.62 -12.88
C LEU A 241 18.05 52.85 -12.92
N GLU A 242 17.46 54.01 -13.23
CA GLU A 242 18.16 55.29 -13.34
C GLU A 242 17.77 56.15 -12.13
N ASP A 243 18.75 56.39 -11.24
CA ASP A 243 18.58 57.18 -10.01
C ASP A 243 17.54 56.62 -9.01
N PRO A 244 17.75 55.39 -8.47
CA PRO A 244 16.80 54.74 -7.58
C PRO A 244 16.58 55.53 -6.29
N GLN A 245 15.33 55.91 -6.06
CA GLN A 245 14.90 56.64 -4.87
C GLN A 245 14.37 55.71 -3.78
N SER A 246 14.25 56.25 -2.56
CA SER A 246 13.57 55.57 -1.47
C SER A 246 12.05 55.72 -1.56
N VAL A 247 11.34 54.63 -1.27
CA VAL A 247 9.91 54.63 -1.01
C VAL A 247 9.70 54.39 0.48
N PRO A 248 9.41 55.45 1.26
CA PRO A 248 9.15 55.30 2.69
C PRO A 248 7.83 54.55 2.90
N VAL A 249 7.85 53.60 3.85
CA VAL A 249 6.68 52.86 4.30
C VAL A 249 6.63 52.96 5.82
N ASP A 250 5.63 53.67 6.31
CA ASP A 250 5.38 53.81 7.74
C ASP A 250 4.91 52.48 8.37
N PHE A 251 5.01 52.37 9.69
CA PHE A 251 4.66 51.13 10.39
C PHE A 251 3.16 50.78 10.38
N GLU A 252 2.25 51.73 10.12
CA GLU A 252 0.83 51.42 9.92
C GLU A 252 0.59 50.76 8.57
N GLN A 253 1.22 51.29 7.50
CA GLN A 253 1.20 50.72 6.17
C GLN A 253 1.85 49.33 6.15
N LEU A 254 2.98 49.18 6.85
CA LEU A 254 3.65 47.89 7.00
C LEU A 254 2.75 46.88 7.74
N ALA A 255 2.07 47.30 8.81
CA ALA A 255 1.12 46.45 9.54
C ALA A 255 -0.05 46.00 8.64
N LEU A 256 -0.56 46.90 7.81
CA LEU A 256 -1.60 46.61 6.82
C LEU A 256 -1.12 45.58 5.80
N ALA A 257 0.08 45.75 5.23
CA ALA A 257 0.65 44.83 4.26
C ALA A 257 0.85 43.42 4.86
N LEU A 258 1.49 43.33 6.03
CA LEU A 258 1.74 42.08 6.74
C LEU A 258 0.44 41.37 7.15
N GLY A 259 -0.64 42.13 7.37
CA GLY A 259 -1.95 41.63 7.80
C GLY A 259 -2.89 41.28 6.65
N SER A 260 -2.54 41.68 5.44
CA SER A 260 -3.32 41.42 4.22
C SER A 260 -3.04 40.03 3.63
N THR A 261 -2.84 39.03 4.49
CA THR A 261 -2.63 37.63 4.11
C THR A 261 -3.34 36.69 5.09
N THR A 262 -3.73 35.50 4.63
CA THR A 262 -4.33 34.46 5.48
C THR A 262 -3.33 33.80 6.42
N THR A 263 -2.02 33.96 6.17
CA THR A 263 -0.94 33.39 6.97
C THR A 263 0.10 34.48 7.27
N PRO A 264 -0.20 35.43 8.18
CA PRO A 264 0.75 36.47 8.56
C PRO A 264 2.00 35.87 9.21
N PRO A 265 3.17 36.53 9.09
CA PRO A 265 4.39 36.04 9.69
C PRO A 265 4.31 36.04 11.23
N LEU A 266 5.09 35.18 11.86
CA LEU A 266 5.20 35.07 13.31
C LEU A 266 6.18 36.11 13.89
N VAL A 267 7.25 36.40 13.15
CA VAL A 267 8.30 37.34 13.55
C VAL A 267 8.57 38.32 12.41
N VAL A 268 8.66 39.59 12.75
CA VAL A 268 9.24 40.62 11.88
C VAL A 268 10.54 41.10 12.49
N VAL A 269 11.59 41.18 11.67
CA VAL A 269 12.90 41.70 12.06
C VAL A 269 13.16 42.96 11.26
N LEU A 270 13.20 44.11 11.94
CA LEU A 270 13.50 45.42 11.38
C LEU A 270 14.97 45.76 11.67
N ASN A 271 15.86 45.29 10.80
CA ASN A 271 17.30 45.54 10.90
C ASN A 271 17.67 46.84 10.17
N ALA A 272 17.20 47.95 10.72
CA ALA A 272 17.47 49.32 10.26
C ALA A 272 17.62 50.27 11.46
N CYS A 273 17.95 51.54 11.26
CA CYS A 273 18.05 52.52 12.35
C CYS A 273 16.67 52.94 12.87
N ASP A 274 16.57 53.20 14.18
CA ASP A 274 15.40 53.75 14.89
C ASP A 274 14.03 53.17 14.46
N THR A 275 13.90 51.85 14.59
CA THR A 275 12.70 51.11 14.17
C THR A 275 11.78 50.72 15.30
N LEU A 276 12.09 51.08 16.56
CA LEU A 276 11.23 50.81 17.70
C LEU A 276 10.12 51.84 17.83
N ASN A 277 10.43 53.12 17.58
CA ASN A 277 9.48 54.21 17.74
C ASN A 277 8.34 54.07 16.73
N GLY A 278 7.09 53.96 17.21
CA GLY A 278 5.91 53.82 16.37
C GLY A 278 5.68 52.43 15.81
N ALA A 279 6.44 51.41 16.22
CA ALA A 279 6.30 50.03 15.73
C ALA A 279 5.16 49.26 16.42
N GLU A 280 4.51 49.82 17.44
CA GLU A 280 3.37 49.20 18.14
C GLU A 280 2.21 48.74 17.23
N PRO A 281 1.82 49.45 16.15
CA PRO A 281 0.77 49.02 15.23
C PRO A 281 1.05 47.64 14.60
N LEU A 282 2.32 47.26 14.43
CA LEU A 282 2.71 45.96 13.88
C LEU A 282 2.22 44.80 14.77
N LEU A 283 2.10 45.01 16.08
CA LEU A 283 1.61 43.99 17.02
C LEU A 283 0.14 43.63 16.82
N ALA A 284 -0.65 44.45 16.13
CA ALA A 284 -2.01 44.10 15.73
C ALA A 284 -2.04 42.91 14.77
N THR A 285 -0.97 42.72 14.01
CA THR A 285 -0.86 41.70 12.96
C THR A 285 0.15 40.62 13.32
N VAL A 286 1.37 41.00 13.69
CA VAL A 286 2.49 40.09 13.92
C VAL A 286 2.73 39.93 15.42
N PRO A 287 2.87 38.70 15.95
CA PRO A 287 3.06 38.50 17.39
C PRO A 287 4.37 39.05 17.96
N ILE A 288 5.44 39.11 17.15
CA ILE A 288 6.79 39.48 17.59
C ILE A 288 7.42 40.42 16.56
N VAL A 289 7.93 41.55 17.04
CA VAL A 289 8.76 42.47 16.27
C VAL A 289 10.10 42.64 16.97
N ILE A 290 11.19 42.40 16.24
CA ILE A 290 12.55 42.74 16.67
C ILE A 290 12.93 44.03 15.95
N ALA A 291 13.31 45.05 16.71
CA ALA A 291 13.54 46.41 16.24
C ALA A 291 14.78 47.00 16.92
N THR A 292 15.10 48.23 16.56
CA THR A 292 16.23 48.99 17.09
C THR A 292 15.74 50.26 17.78
N THR A 293 16.31 50.60 18.94
CA THR A 293 15.92 51.79 19.74
C THR A 293 16.47 53.11 19.20
N GLY A 294 17.33 53.06 18.17
CA GLY A 294 18.03 54.21 17.63
C GLY A 294 19.04 53.81 16.55
N GLU A 295 20.11 54.59 16.41
CA GLU A 295 21.16 54.30 15.44
C GLU A 295 21.88 52.98 15.74
N ILE A 296 21.98 52.12 14.73
CA ILE A 296 22.74 50.88 14.78
C ILE A 296 23.88 50.95 13.76
N SER A 297 25.10 50.59 14.18
CA SER A 297 26.23 50.54 13.25
C SER A 297 26.08 49.36 12.27
N GLY A 298 26.62 49.50 11.06
CA GLY A 298 26.60 48.42 10.06
C GLY A 298 27.27 47.12 10.55
N LEU A 299 28.28 47.20 11.43
CA LEU A 299 28.88 46.02 12.05
C LEU A 299 27.94 45.37 13.07
N ALA A 300 27.27 46.16 13.92
CA ALA A 300 26.31 45.65 14.90
C ALA A 300 25.10 45.00 14.22
N SER A 301 24.55 45.65 13.18
CA SER A 301 23.47 45.11 12.34
C SER A 301 23.86 43.79 11.68
N HIS A 302 25.06 43.73 11.10
CA HIS A 302 25.60 42.50 10.51
C HIS A 302 25.77 41.36 11.53
N LEU A 303 26.35 41.66 12.70
CA LEU A 303 26.54 40.69 13.79
C LEU A 303 25.19 40.23 14.33
N PHE A 304 24.22 41.13 14.45
CA PHE A 304 22.88 40.79 14.87
C PHE A 304 22.28 39.71 13.95
N ALA A 305 22.20 39.98 12.65
CA ALA A 305 21.60 39.05 11.69
C ALA A 305 22.33 37.70 11.65
N THR A 306 23.67 37.71 11.58
CA THR A 306 24.49 36.50 11.49
C THR A 306 24.36 35.61 12.74
N CYS A 307 24.49 36.18 13.94
CA CYS A 307 24.38 35.44 15.19
C CYS A 307 22.95 34.99 15.49
N PHE A 308 21.96 35.85 15.22
CA PHE A 308 20.55 35.53 15.43
C PHE A 308 20.12 34.31 14.60
N TYR A 309 20.37 34.34 13.28
CA TYR A 309 19.96 33.23 12.42
C TYR A 309 20.77 31.96 12.65
N ARG A 310 22.04 32.05 13.06
CA ARG A 310 22.81 30.89 13.51
C ARG A 310 22.17 30.21 14.72
N ALA A 311 21.80 31.00 15.72
CA ALA A 311 21.20 30.49 16.95
C ALA A 311 19.82 29.87 16.67
N VAL A 312 18.98 30.55 15.87
CA VAL A 312 17.70 30.02 15.39
C VAL A 312 17.89 28.71 14.63
N ALA A 313 18.82 28.65 13.67
CA ALA A 313 19.13 27.43 12.93
C ALA A 313 19.79 26.34 13.80
N SER A 314 20.23 26.68 15.02
CA SER A 314 20.74 25.74 16.03
C SER A 314 19.68 25.34 17.06
N GLY A 315 18.40 25.63 16.79
CA GLY A 315 17.27 25.22 17.64
C GLY A 315 17.15 25.99 18.95
N GLN A 316 17.77 27.16 19.05
CA GLN A 316 17.62 28.03 20.22
C GLN A 316 16.26 28.74 20.22
N SER A 317 15.77 29.10 21.41
CA SER A 317 14.60 29.95 21.52
C SER A 317 14.87 31.35 20.95
N VAL A 318 13.81 32.09 20.61
CA VAL A 318 13.93 33.45 20.07
C VAL A 318 14.66 34.36 21.06
N ARG A 319 14.37 34.27 22.36
CA ARG A 319 15.10 35.01 23.40
C ARG A 319 16.58 34.69 23.39
N ALA A 320 16.95 33.40 23.45
CA ALA A 320 18.35 32.99 23.45
C ALA A 320 19.09 33.41 22.16
N ALA A 321 18.42 33.39 21.00
CA ALA A 321 18.99 33.85 19.75
C ALA A 321 19.29 35.35 19.75
N ILE A 322 18.39 36.17 20.31
CA ILE A 322 18.61 37.60 20.49
C ILE A 322 19.77 37.84 21.46
N ASP A 323 19.81 37.14 22.60
CA ASP A 323 20.82 37.35 23.62
C ASP A 323 22.23 36.97 23.10
N GLN A 324 22.36 35.93 22.27
CA GLN A 324 23.62 35.60 21.58
C GLN A 324 24.06 36.70 20.62
N ALA A 325 23.11 37.28 19.88
CA ALA A 325 23.38 38.39 18.97
C ALA A 325 23.82 39.66 19.74
N VAL A 326 23.11 40.01 20.82
CA VAL A 326 23.46 41.11 21.73
C VAL A 326 24.87 40.91 22.30
N PHE A 327 25.19 39.70 22.79
CA PHE A 327 26.53 39.37 23.28
C PHE A 327 27.62 39.59 22.22
N ALA A 328 27.37 39.16 20.98
CA ALA A 328 28.31 39.35 19.88
C ALA A 328 28.52 40.83 19.55
N ILE A 329 27.44 41.63 19.53
CA ILE A 329 27.50 43.08 19.34
C ILE A 329 28.33 43.73 20.45
N ASP A 330 28.05 43.40 21.71
CA ASP A 330 28.75 43.99 22.85
C ASP A 330 30.24 43.68 22.84
N THR A 331 30.59 42.46 22.44
CA THR A 331 31.98 41.98 22.47
C THR A 331 32.77 42.45 21.25
N LEU A 332 32.15 42.56 20.07
CA LEU A 332 32.85 42.71 18.79
C LEU A 332 32.58 44.04 18.08
N ALA A 333 31.48 44.74 18.37
CA ALA A 333 31.12 46.03 17.77
C ALA A 333 31.30 47.23 18.71
N GLY A 334 31.93 47.03 19.87
CA GLY A 334 32.31 48.12 20.77
C GLY A 334 31.27 48.51 21.82
N GLY A 335 30.35 47.60 22.17
CA GLY A 335 29.41 47.77 23.30
C GLY A 335 28.24 48.71 23.00
N LYS A 336 27.12 48.17 22.49
CA LYS A 336 25.80 48.83 22.25
C LYS A 336 24.71 47.80 21.92
N GLY A 337 24.75 46.60 22.51
CA GLY A 337 23.80 45.54 22.22
C GLY A 337 22.38 45.85 22.70
N ASP A 338 22.25 46.76 23.67
CA ASP A 338 21.00 47.33 24.17
C ASP A 338 20.21 48.13 23.11
N VAL A 339 20.81 48.39 21.95
CA VAL A 339 20.10 48.95 20.79
C VAL A 339 19.04 47.98 20.25
N ILE A 340 19.22 46.66 20.42
CA ILE A 340 18.26 45.65 19.95
C ILE A 340 17.11 45.55 20.95
N ALA A 341 15.89 45.82 20.49
CA ALA A 341 14.67 45.76 21.27
C ALA A 341 13.68 44.75 20.68
N THR A 342 12.74 44.32 21.53
CA THR A 342 11.66 43.41 21.14
C THR A 342 10.31 43.94 21.60
N LEU A 343 9.36 43.96 20.69
CA LEU A 343 7.94 44.16 20.96
C LEU A 343 7.22 42.82 20.81
N THR A 344 6.37 42.49 21.77
CA THR A 344 5.61 41.23 21.76
C THR A 344 4.15 41.47 22.12
N ARG A 345 3.25 40.73 21.49
CA ARG A 345 1.84 40.69 21.92
C ARG A 345 1.73 40.05 23.31
N GLU A 346 0.68 40.41 24.04
CA GLU A 346 0.36 39.79 25.33
C GLU A 346 0.28 38.25 25.20
N GLY A 347 0.92 37.54 26.15
CA GLY A 347 0.93 36.09 26.21
C GLY A 347 1.99 35.39 25.33
N VAL A 348 2.79 36.14 24.56
CA VAL A 348 3.92 35.57 23.82
C VAL A 348 5.14 35.44 24.75
N ASP A 349 5.62 34.21 24.92
CA ASP A 349 6.84 33.88 25.67
C ASP A 349 7.99 33.58 24.71
N LEU A 350 8.98 34.47 24.65
CA LEU A 350 10.15 34.34 23.77
C LEU A 350 11.16 33.29 24.25
N ASP A 351 11.14 32.94 25.54
CA ASP A 351 12.01 31.90 26.10
C ASP A 351 11.51 30.51 25.71
N ALA A 352 10.20 30.35 25.60
CA ALA A 352 9.57 29.09 25.16
C ALA A 352 9.47 28.95 23.63
N LEU A 353 9.56 30.04 22.88
CA LEU A 353 9.36 30.01 21.43
C LEU A 353 10.61 29.54 20.69
N ILE A 354 10.56 28.34 20.11
CA ILE A 354 11.58 27.77 19.23
C ILE A 354 11.04 27.76 17.80
N LEU A 355 11.76 28.39 16.87
CA LEU A 355 11.34 28.50 15.46
C LEU A 355 11.78 27.30 14.60
N VAL A 356 12.77 26.54 15.08
CA VAL A 356 13.31 25.35 14.40
C VAL A 356 13.39 24.23 15.43
N GLU A 357 12.44 23.31 15.37
CA GLU A 357 12.35 22.20 16.33
C GLU A 357 13.26 21.03 15.97
N LEU A 358 13.74 20.35 17.01
CA LEU A 358 14.41 19.05 16.93
C LEU A 358 13.37 17.99 16.55
N THR A 359 13.51 17.35 15.39
CA THR A 359 12.77 16.11 15.15
C THR A 359 13.44 14.95 15.90
N GLU A 360 12.68 14.24 16.75
CA GLU A 360 13.13 13.00 17.40
C GLU A 360 13.70 12.04 16.34
N GLY A 361 15.03 11.85 16.34
CA GLY A 361 15.75 11.00 15.39
C GLY A 361 16.97 11.65 14.72
N GLU A 362 17.13 12.97 14.81
CA GLU A 362 18.33 13.70 14.36
C GLU A 362 19.24 14.05 15.56
N ASP A 363 19.64 13.04 16.34
CA ASP A 363 20.62 13.20 17.42
C ASP A 363 22.02 13.41 16.81
N PRO A 364 22.69 14.55 17.01
CA PRO A 364 24.03 14.77 16.51
C PRO A 364 25.01 14.13 17.49
N GLY A 365 25.23 12.83 17.32
CA GLY A 365 26.33 12.11 17.96
C GLY A 365 27.70 12.72 17.64
#